data_AF-A0A108ENR4-F1
#
_entry.id   AF-A0A108ENR4-F1
#
_cell.length_a   1.000
_cell.length_b   1.000
_cell.length_c   1.000
_cell.angle_alpha   90.00
_cell.angle_beta   90.00
_cell.angle_gamma   90.00
#
_symmetry.space_group_name_H-M   'P 1'
#
loop_
_entity.id
_entity.type
_entity.pdbx_description
1 polymer ?
#
loop_
_entity_poly.entity_id
_entity_poly.type
_entity_poly.pdbx_seq_one_letter_code
_entity_poly.pdbx_strand_id
1 'polypeptide(L)'
;MAALSTGLPAVAGNKRPDGYCGQLYTLGDAVPQDPARVFAQLVAIGYREVEALTYANLTSALRRHAANVGLLMRSAHLDFATSTDVSRVFDVAHRLA
;
A
#
# COMPACT_ATOMS: atom_id res chain seq x y z
N MET A 1 5.60 11.63 -45.80
CA MET A 1 5.33 12.18 -44.46
C MET A 1 5.52 11.05 -43.45
N ALA A 2 6.71 10.98 -42.84
CA ALA A 2 7.00 9.99 -41.81
C ALA A 2 6.50 10.52 -40.45
N ALA A 3 5.61 9.78 -39.80
CA ALA A 3 5.23 10.07 -38.41
C ALA A 3 6.34 9.54 -37.50
N LEU A 4 7.14 10.44 -36.92
CA LEU A 4 7.98 10.10 -35.77
C LEU A 4 7.06 9.79 -34.59
N SER A 5 6.90 8.51 -34.27
CA SER A 5 6.39 8.09 -32.97
C SER A 5 7.50 8.33 -31.94
N THR A 6 7.39 9.40 -31.16
CA THR A 6 8.19 9.56 -29.94
C THR A 6 7.54 8.77 -28.82
N GLY A 7 7.53 7.45 -28.97
CA GLY A 7 7.23 6.54 -27.86
C GLY A 7 8.36 6.65 -26.85
N LEU A 8 8.03 7.00 -25.60
CA LEU A 8 8.94 6.89 -24.46
C LEU A 8 9.59 5.49 -24.49
N PRO A 9 10.92 5.38 -24.30
CA PRO A 9 11.57 4.08 -24.29
C PRO A 9 10.91 3.22 -23.21
N ALA A 10 10.40 2.05 -23.62
CA ALA A 10 10.00 1.03 -22.68
C ALA A 10 11.24 0.69 -21.85
N VAL A 11 11.28 1.16 -20.60
CA VAL A 11 12.30 0.75 -19.64
C VAL A 11 12.10 -0.75 -19.44
N ALA A 12 12.95 -1.53 -20.10
CA ALA A 12 13.03 -2.97 -19.95
C ALA A 12 13.56 -3.28 -18.55
N GLY A 13 12.64 -3.31 -17.58
CA GLY A 13 12.83 -3.91 -16.29
C GLY A 13 11.63 -4.80 -16.04
N ASN A 14 11.86 -6.04 -15.62
CA ASN A 14 10.83 -7.01 -15.21
C ASN A 14 10.07 -6.58 -13.93
N LYS A 15 9.97 -5.28 -13.66
CA LYS A 15 9.13 -4.71 -12.63
C LYS A 15 7.77 -4.49 -13.27
N ARG A 16 6.79 -5.33 -12.90
CA ARG A 16 5.37 -4.97 -13.08
C ARG A 16 5.24 -3.50 -12.67
N PRO A 17 4.56 -2.63 -13.43
CA PRO A 17 4.42 -1.22 -13.05
C PRO A 17 3.99 -1.20 -11.58
N ASP A 18 4.79 -0.55 -10.73
CA ASP A 18 4.52 -0.42 -9.31
C ASP A 18 3.14 0.24 -9.23
N GLY A 19 2.10 -0.58 -9.04
CA GLY A 19 0.73 -0.06 -9.10
C GLY A 19 0.52 0.94 -7.97
N TYR A 20 -0.53 1.74 -8.09
CA TYR A 20 -0.79 2.77 -7.10
C TYR A 20 -0.89 2.18 -5.69
N CYS A 21 -0.27 2.86 -4.73
CA CYS A 21 -0.37 2.60 -3.31
C CYS A 21 -1.34 3.61 -2.68
N GLY A 22 -2.30 3.13 -1.88
CA GLY A 22 -3.24 3.97 -1.14
C GLY A 22 -3.07 3.83 0.37
N GLN A 23 -2.99 4.94 1.09
CA GLN A 23 -3.04 4.94 2.54
C GLN A 23 -4.46 4.65 3.02
N LEU A 24 -4.62 3.66 3.91
CA LEU A 24 -5.93 3.25 4.42
C LEU A 24 -6.66 4.37 5.20
N TYR A 25 -5.93 5.41 5.63
CA TYR A 25 -6.49 6.59 6.30
C TYR A 25 -7.57 7.27 5.48
N THR A 26 -7.35 7.35 4.17
CA THR A 26 -8.29 7.97 3.23
C THR A 26 -9.64 7.26 3.17
N LEU A 27 -9.70 5.99 3.60
CA LEU A 27 -10.89 5.15 3.52
C LEU A 27 -11.70 5.12 4.83
N GLY A 28 -11.16 5.69 5.91
CA GLY A 28 -11.83 5.82 7.21
C GLY A 28 -12.47 4.51 7.69
N ASP A 29 -13.73 4.61 8.10
CA ASP A 29 -14.48 3.50 8.71
C ASP A 29 -14.86 2.38 7.73
N ALA A 30 -14.70 2.58 6.41
CA ALA A 30 -15.01 1.54 5.44
C ALA A 30 -14.10 0.30 5.62
N VAL A 31 -12.84 0.51 5.99
CA VAL A 31 -11.85 -0.57 6.20
C VAL A 31 -12.19 -1.46 7.38
N PRO A 32 -12.46 -0.95 8.61
CA PRO A 32 -12.83 -1.82 9.73
C PRO A 32 -14.21 -2.47 9.57
N GLN A 33 -15.13 -1.87 8.81
CA GLN A 33 -16.47 -2.45 8.57
C GLN A 33 -16.44 -3.66 7.63
N ASP A 34 -15.71 -3.54 6.50
CA ASP A 34 -15.63 -4.61 5.50
C ASP A 34 -14.31 -4.52 4.70
N PRO A 35 -13.18 -5.00 5.28
CA PRO A 35 -11.88 -4.87 4.65
C PRO A 35 -11.79 -5.64 3.34
N ALA A 36 -12.46 -6.80 3.25
CA ALA A 36 -12.42 -7.63 2.05
C ALA A 36 -13.06 -6.93 0.85
N ARG A 37 -14.24 -6.34 1.04
CA ARG A 37 -14.94 -5.60 -0.02
C ARG A 37 -14.16 -4.37 -0.45
N VAL A 38 -13.65 -3.59 0.50
CA VAL A 38 -12.86 -2.38 0.20
C VAL A 38 -11.62 -2.73 -0.61
N PHE A 39 -10.90 -3.78 -0.22
CA PHE A 39 -9.69 -4.21 -0.92
C PHE A 39 -9.98 -4.74 -2.33
N ALA A 40 -11.08 -5.47 -2.51
CA ALA A 40 -11.53 -5.87 -3.85
C ALA A 40 -11.82 -4.66 -4.76
N GLN A 41 -12.44 -3.60 -4.21
CA GLN A 41 -12.69 -2.36 -4.95
C GLN A 41 -11.39 -1.64 -5.33
N LEU A 42 -10.41 -1.56 -4.42
CA LEU A 42 -9.10 -0.97 -4.72
C LEU A 42 -8.40 -1.69 -5.88
N VAL A 43 -8.41 -3.02 -5.89
CA VAL A 43 -7.85 -3.83 -6.99
C VAL A 43 -8.56 -3.54 -8.30
N ALA A 44 -9.88 -3.42 -8.29
CA ALA A 44 -10.70 -3.11 -9.46
C ALA A 44 -10.43 -1.70 -10.00
N ILE A 45 -10.13 -0.73 -9.14
CA ILE A 45 -9.72 0.63 -9.51
C ILE A 45 -8.30 0.65 -10.13
N GLY A 46 -7.45 -0.32 -9.78
CA GLY A 46 -6.09 -0.43 -10.30
C GLY A 46 -4.99 -0.27 -9.26
N TYR A 47 -5.33 -0.13 -7.97
CA TYR A 47 -4.36 -0.18 -6.89
C TYR A 47 -3.74 -1.58 -6.80
N ARG A 48 -2.49 -1.63 -6.37
CA ARG A 48 -1.72 -2.88 -6.17
C ARG A 48 -1.11 -2.98 -4.78
N GLU A 49 -1.06 -1.87 -4.06
CA GLU A 49 -0.54 -1.81 -2.71
C GLU A 49 -1.42 -0.92 -1.83
N VAL A 50 -1.39 -1.20 -0.52
CA VAL A 50 -1.99 -0.36 0.51
C VAL A 50 -1.00 -0.13 1.65
N GLU A 51 -1.05 1.07 2.22
CA GLU A 51 -0.29 1.43 3.41
C GLU A 51 -1.20 1.41 4.64
N ALA A 52 -0.79 0.69 5.68
CA ALA A 52 -1.53 0.67 6.94
C ALA A 52 -1.47 2.02 7.68
N LEU A 53 -2.58 2.39 8.32
CA LEU A 53 -2.76 3.65 9.04
C LEU A 53 -1.71 3.92 10.12
N THR A 54 -1.40 2.87 10.88
CA THR A 54 -0.34 2.81 11.89
C THR A 54 0.00 1.33 12.08
N TYR A 55 1.04 1.04 12.85
CA TYR A 55 1.35 -0.33 13.25
C TYR A 55 0.30 -0.99 14.13
N ALA A 56 -0.41 -0.23 14.96
CA ALA A 56 -1.48 -0.78 15.78
C ALA A 56 -2.60 -1.37 14.90
N ASN A 57 -2.78 -0.82 13.69
CA ASN A 57 -3.76 -1.28 12.72
C ASN A 57 -3.24 -2.42 11.82
N LEU A 58 -1.94 -2.71 11.82
CA LEU A 58 -1.31 -3.73 10.97
C LEU A 58 -1.45 -5.16 11.55
N THR A 59 -2.69 -5.62 11.66
CA THR A 59 -3.00 -6.97 12.16
C THR A 59 -2.70 -8.05 11.12
N SER A 60 -2.50 -9.29 11.57
CA SER A 60 -2.36 -10.45 10.67
C SER A 60 -3.65 -10.73 9.88
N ALA A 61 -4.82 -10.39 10.44
CA ALA A 61 -6.10 -10.46 9.74
C ALA A 61 -6.18 -9.48 8.57
N LEU A 62 -5.82 -8.21 8.79
CA LEU A 62 -5.83 -7.19 7.75
C LEU A 62 -4.90 -7.54 6.59
N ARG A 63 -3.68 -8.01 6.90
CA ARG A 63 -2.72 -8.51 5.88
C ARG A 63 -3.26 -9.69 5.08
N ARG A 64 -3.95 -10.64 5.73
CA ARG A 64 -4.60 -11.76 5.04
C ARG A 64 -5.70 -11.29 4.09
N HIS A 65 -6.53 -10.33 4.50
CA HIS A 65 -7.57 -9.77 3.62
C HIS A 65 -6.98 -9.11 2.37
N ALA A 66 -5.89 -8.35 2.50
CA ALA A 66 -5.21 -7.74 1.36
C ALA A 66 -4.59 -8.81 0.43
N ALA A 67 -3.89 -9.79 1.00
CA ALA A 67 -3.27 -10.87 0.24
C ALA A 67 -4.30 -11.70 -0.55
N ASN A 68 -5.46 -11.98 0.04
CA ASN A 68 -6.53 -12.76 -0.60
C ASN A 68 -7.06 -12.12 -1.89
N VAL A 69 -6.94 -10.81 -2.05
CA VAL A 69 -7.35 -10.09 -3.27
C VAL A 69 -6.15 -9.69 -4.15
N GLY A 70 -4.93 -10.08 -3.78
CA GLY A 70 -3.72 -9.76 -4.52
C GLY A 70 -3.16 -8.35 -4.27
N LEU A 71 -3.56 -7.68 -3.18
CA LEU A 71 -2.92 -6.44 -2.73
C LEU A 71 -1.70 -6.73 -1.88
N LEU A 72 -0.66 -5.92 -2.08
CA LEU A 72 0.52 -5.88 -1.22
C LEU A 72 0.28 -4.92 -0.04
N MET A 73 0.93 -5.18 1.08
CA MET A 73 0.91 -4.32 2.26
C MET A 73 2.30 -4.33 2.90
N ARG A 74 3.23 -3.56 2.32
CA ARG A 74 4.66 -3.54 2.69
C ARG A 74 5.05 -2.26 3.42
N SER A 75 4.10 -1.35 3.62
CA SER A 75 4.30 -0.05 4.25
C SER A 75 3.28 0.19 5.37
N ALA A 76 3.68 0.99 6.34
CA ALA A 76 2.82 1.52 7.37
C ALA A 76 3.28 2.95 7.69
N HIS A 77 2.32 3.81 8.02
CA HIS A 77 2.62 5.18 8.41
C HIS A 77 3.38 5.21 9.75
N LEU A 78 4.40 6.06 9.80
CA LEU A 78 5.20 6.32 10.99
C LEU A 78 4.86 7.73 11.50
N ASP A 79 4.32 7.80 12.72
CA ASP A 79 4.02 9.08 13.37
C ASP A 79 5.23 9.55 14.19
N PHE A 80 5.86 10.64 13.73
CA PHE A 80 6.96 11.31 14.43
C PHE A 80 6.50 12.55 15.20
N ALA A 81 5.28 13.06 14.96
CA ALA A 81 4.77 14.28 15.57
C ALA A 81 4.26 14.02 17.00
N THR A 82 3.72 12.82 17.24
CA THR A 82 3.20 12.43 18.56
C THR A 82 4.10 11.46 19.31
N SER A 83 5.11 10.89 18.65
CA SER A 83 6.01 9.92 19.28
C SER A 83 7.09 10.60 20.12
N THR A 84 7.19 10.19 21.38
CA THR A 84 8.30 10.56 22.28
C THR A 84 9.48 9.57 22.19
N ASP A 85 9.35 8.48 21.44
CA ASP A 85 10.33 7.40 21.32
C ASP A 85 10.57 7.05 19.85
N VAL A 86 11.51 7.78 19.25
CA VAL A 86 11.89 7.64 17.83
C VAL A 86 12.54 6.28 17.56
N SER A 87 13.31 5.73 18.51
CA SER A 87 13.96 4.42 18.36
C SER A 87 12.91 3.32 18.19
N ARG A 88 11.84 3.36 18.99
CA ARG A 88 10.72 2.42 18.87
C ARG A 88 10.03 2.51 17.50
N VAL A 89 9.93 3.70 16.90
CA VAL A 89 9.36 3.88 15.55
C VAL A 89 10.20 3.14 14.49
N PHE A 90 11.54 3.18 14.62
CA PHE A 90 12.44 2.46 13.71
C PHE A 90 12.48 0.94 13.96
N ASP A 91 12.45 0.49 15.22
CA ASP A 91 12.34 -0.95 15.53
C ASP A 91 11.09 -1.56 14.90
N VAL A 92 10.03 -0.78 14.93
CA VAL A 92 8.74 -1.11 14.36
C VAL A 92 8.85 -1.16 12.83
N ALA A 93 9.46 -0.13 12.18
CA ALA A 93 9.83 -0.12 10.75
C ALA A 93 10.61 -1.38 10.31
N HIS A 94 11.58 -1.81 11.11
CA HIS A 94 12.42 -2.97 10.79
C HIS A 94 11.63 -4.29 10.72
N ARG A 95 10.53 -4.43 11.47
CA ARG A 95 9.69 -5.64 11.46
C ARG A 95 8.83 -5.80 10.20
N LEU A 96 8.80 -4.80 9.32
CA LEU A 96 8.13 -4.88 8.01
C LEU A 96 9.01 -5.41 6.89
N ALA A 97 10.34 -5.35 7.05
CA ALA A 97 11.32 -5.84 6.08
C ALA A 97 11.44 -7.36 6.13
#